data_AF-A0A1B9EJ75-F1
#
_entry.id   AF-A0A1B9EJ75-F1
#
_cell.length_a   1.000
_cell.length_b   1.000
_cell.length_c   1.000
_cell.angle_alpha   90.00
_cell.angle_beta   90.00
_cell.angle_gamma   90.00
#
_symmetry.space_group_name_H-M   'P 1'
#
loop_
_entity.id
_entity.type
_entity.pdbx_description
1 polymer ?
#
loop_
_entity_poly.entity_id
_entity_poly.type
_entity_poly.pdbx_seq_one_letter_code
_entity_poly.pdbx_strand_id
1 'polypeptide(L)' 'MPTPTESNRLHLPRGVPLLLITRTTAGPDGTIVEINDTQMSADTFDIGYPLTRRPSAQRP' A
#
# COMPACT_ATOMS: atom_id res chain seq x y z
N MET A 1 -10.39 -8.43 0.26
CA MET A 1 -11.57 -7.93 -0.47
C MET A 1 -12.26 -6.90 0.40
N PRO A 2 -12.70 -5.75 -0.15
CA PRO A 2 -13.38 -4.73 0.65
C PRO A 2 -14.64 -5.30 1.28
N THR A 3 -14.91 -4.90 2.51
CA THR A 3 -16.22 -5.07 3.13
C THR A 3 -17.27 -4.28 2.33
N PRO A 4 -18.56 -4.63 2.40
CA PRO A 4 -19.62 -3.87 1.73
C PRO A 4 -19.61 -2.37 2.08
N THR A 5 -19.28 -2.04 3.34
CA THR A 5 -19.16 -0.65 3.81
C THR A 5 -18.00 0.08 3.15
N GLU A 6 -16.84 -0.56 3.00
CA GLU A 6 -15.68 0.02 2.31
C GLU A 6 -15.93 0.19 0.81
N SER A 7 -16.55 -0.80 0.15
CA SER A 7 -16.95 -0.69 -1.25
C SER A 7 -17.88 0.49 -1.50
N ASN A 8 -18.88 0.69 -0.64
CA ASN A 8 -19.81 1.81 -0.76
C ASN A 8 -19.12 3.16 -0.51
N ARG A 9 -18.27 3.26 0.53
CA ARG A 9 -17.59 4.51 0.89
C ARG A 9 -16.57 4.94 -0.18
N LEU A 10 -15.93 3.97 -0.83
CA LEU A 10 -14.90 4.20 -1.85
C LEU A 10 -15.47 4.14 -3.28
N HIS A 11 -16.79 4.00 -3.44
CA HIS A 11 -17.48 3.87 -4.74
C HIS A 11 -16.86 2.79 -5.65
N LEU A 12 -16.42 1.68 -5.04
CA LEU A 12 -15.71 0.63 -5.76
C LEU A 12 -16.72 -0.28 -6.48
N PRO A 13 -16.49 -0.62 -7.76
CA PRO A 13 -17.27 -1.64 -8.43
C PRO A 13 -17.17 -2.97 -7.65
N ARG A 14 -18.28 -3.72 -7.61
CA ARG A 14 -18.29 -5.03 -6.93
C ARG A 14 -17.24 -5.95 -7.56
N GLY A 15 -16.45 -6.61 -6.70
CA GLY A 15 -15.50 -7.63 -7.11
C GLY A 15 -14.11 -7.11 -7.51
N VAL A 16 -13.89 -5.79 -7.56
CA VAL A 16 -12.57 -5.21 -7.85
C VAL A 16 -11.62 -5.44 -6.66
N PRO A 17 -10.43 -6.04 -6.86
CA PRO A 17 -9.41 -6.16 -5.82
C PRO A 17 -8.92 -4.79 -5.35
N LEU A 18 -8.38 -4.74 -4.14
CA LEU A 18 -7.81 -3.52 -3.58
C LEU A 18 -6.32 -3.66 -3.29
N LEU A 19 -5.61 -2.56 -3.54
CA LEU A 19 -4.30 -2.30 -2.96
C LEU A 19 -4.50 -1.74 -1.56
N LEU A 20 -3.96 -2.45 -0.57
CA LEU A 20 -3.95 -2.08 0.84
C LEU A 20 -2.54 -1.63 1.20
N ILE A 21 -2.37 -0.34 1.49
CA ILE A 21 -1.07 0.24 1.85
C ILE A 21 -1.17 0.79 3.26
N THR A 22 -0.40 0.21 4.19
CA THR A 22 -0.16 0.79 5.51
C THR A 22 1.20 1.47 5.49
N ARG A 23 1.21 2.78 5.75
CA ARG A 23 2.42 3.59 5.85
C ARG A 23 2.58 4.09 7.28
N THR A 24 3.78 3.92 7.82
CA THR A 24 4.21 4.57 9.05
C THR A 24 5.23 5.64 8.70
N THR A 25 4.96 6.89 9.07
CA THR A 25 5.90 8.00 8.88
C THR A 25 6.56 8.29 10.23
N ALA A 26 7.90 8.31 10.24
CA ALA A 26 8.69 8.68 11.41
C ALA A 26 9.43 10.01 11.17
N GLY A 27 9.54 10.82 12.22
CA GLY A 27 10.36 12.02 12.26
C GLY A 27 11.86 11.71 12.31
N PRO A 28 12.72 12.72 12.21
CA PRO A 28 14.18 12.55 12.24
C PRO A 28 14.72 11.92 13.52
N ASP A 29 13.99 12.06 14.63
CA ASP A 29 14.26 11.49 15.95
C ASP A 29 13.72 10.06 16.11
N GLY A 30 13.11 9.50 15.06
CA GLY A 30 12.44 8.20 15.09
C GLY A 30 11.04 8.22 15.69
N THR A 31 10.55 9.38 16.16
CA THR A 31 9.19 9.51 16.68
C THR A 31 8.18 9.26 15.55
N ILE A 32 7.19 8.39 15.78
CA ILE A 32 6.12 8.17 14.80
C ILE A 32 5.23 9.41 14.74
N VAL A 33 5.08 9.99 13.55
CA VAL A 33 4.27 11.19 13.32
C VAL A 33 2.97 10.90 12.58
N GLU A 34 2.86 9.76 11.90
CA GLU A 34 1.67 9.36 11.14
C GLU A 34 1.61 7.84 11.00
N ILE A 35 0.39 7.31 11.11
CA ILE A 35 0.03 5.99 10.62
C ILE A 35 -1.11 6.21 9.62
N ASN A 36 -0.89 5.79 8.37
CA ASN A 36 -1.83 5.96 7.29
C ASN A 36 -2.19 4.62 6.67
N ASP A 37 -3.49 4.32 6.64
CA ASP A 37 -4.05 3.17 5.95
C ASP A 37 -4.80 3.65 4.71
N THR A 38 -4.24 3.33 3.54
CA THR A 38 -4.78 3.70 2.24
C THR A 38 -5.33 2.46 1.53
N GLN A 39 -6.56 2.58 1.02
CA GLN A 39 -7.21 1.58 0.18
C GLN A 39 -7.46 2.17 -1.20
N MET A 40 -7.00 1.49 -2.26
CA MET A 40 -7.12 1.96 -3.65
C MET A 40 -7.59 0.84 -4.59
N SER A 41 -8.31 1.23 -5.65
CA SER A 41 -8.73 0.31 -6.73
C SER A 41 -7.52 -0.27 -7.45
N ALA A 42 -7.39 -1.60 -7.51
CA ALA A 42 -6.31 -2.26 -8.26
C ALA A 42 -6.46 -2.15 -9.78
N ASP A 43 -7.65 -1.81 -10.28
CA ASP A 43 -7.89 -1.62 -11.72
C ASP A 43 -7.42 -0.24 -12.21
N THR A 44 -7.25 0.71 -11.30
CA THR A 44 -6.97 2.12 -11.63
C THR A 44 -5.56 2.55 -11.21
N PHE A 45 -4.95 1.84 -10.26
CA PHE A 45 -3.67 2.21 -9.68
C PHE A 45 -2.68 1.05 -9.73
N ASP A 46 -1.42 1.39 -9.98
CA ASP A 46 -0.27 0.50 -9.87
C ASP A 46 0.80 1.10 -8.94
N ILE A 47 1.72 0.24 -8.47
CA ILE A 47 2.85 0.66 -7.62
C ILE A 47 4.14 0.22 -8.29
N GLY A 48 4.93 1.19 -8.74
CA GLY A 48 6.27 0.99 -9.26
C GLY A 48 7.33 1.51 -8.29
N TYR A 49 8.38 0.71 -8.05
CA TYR A 49 9.58 1.17 -7.35
C TYR A 49 10.82 0.49 -7.90
N PRO A 50 11.97 1.18 -7.93
CA PRO A 50 13.22 0.57 -8.34
C PRO A 50 13.68 -0.45 -7.29
N LEU A 51 14.11 -1.62 -7.76
CA LEU A 51 14.78 -2.61 -6.92
C LEU A 51 16.29 -2.47 -7.08
N THR A 52 16.97 -2.05 -6.02
CA THR A 52 18.44 -2.06 -5.97
C THR A 52 18.93 -3.38 -5.39
N ARG A 53 19.84 -4.05 -6.12
CA ARG A 53 20.43 -5.31 -5.67
C ARG A 53 21.30 -5.08 -4.43
N ARG A 54 20.97 -5.73 -3.32
CA ARG A 54 21.80 -5.70 -2.11
C ARG A 54 23.11 -6.46 -2.32
N PRO A 55 24.24 -6.00 -1.74
CA PRO A 55 25.53 -6.72 -1.85
C PRO A 55 25.47 -8.16 -1.33
N SER A 56 24.60 -8.45 -0.37
CA SER A 56 24.39 -9.77 0.20
C SER A 56 23.68 -10.76 -0.72
N ALA A 57 23.12 -10.31 -1.85
CA ALA A 57 22.54 -11.22 -2.83
C ALA A 57 23.66 -11.86 -3.67
N GLN A 58 24.04 -13.10 -3.38
CA GLN A 58 24.93 -13.91 -4.22
C GLN A 58 24.12 -14.97 -4.95
N ARG A 59 24.48 -15.30 -6.19
CA ARG A 59 23.94 -16.50 -6.86
C ARG A 59 24.75 -17.72 -6.37
N PRO A 60 24.12 -18.87 -6.15
CA PRO A 60 24.83 -20.11 -5.81
C PRO A 60 25.80 -20.54 -6.92
#